data_AF-A0A7V1EH06-F1
#
_entry.id   AF-A0A7V1EH06-F1
#
_cell.length_a   1.000
_cell.length_b   1.000
_cell.length_c   1.000
_cell.angle_alpha   90.00
_cell.angle_beta   90.00
_cell.angle_gamma   90.00
#
_symmetry.space_group_name_H-M   'P 1'
#
loop_
_entity.id
_entity.type
_entity.pdbx_description
1 polymer ?
#
loop_
_entity_poly.entity_id
_entity_poly.type
_entity_poly.pdbx_seq_one_letter_code
_entity_poly.pdbx_strand_id
1 'polypeptide(L)' 'MLNILANEIKSAGTHTLTLDNPSLPNGIYFIRVESPEGTATRTMTVVR' A
#
# COMPACT_ATOMS: atom_id res chain seq x y z
N MET A 1 5.69 -8.48 -13.15
CA MET A 1 5.24 -7.09 -13.32
C MET A 1 4.62 -6.66 -11.98
N LEU A 2 5.03 -5.53 -11.41
CA LEU A 2 4.50 -5.03 -10.13
C LEU A 2 3.25 -4.18 -10.41
N ASN A 3 2.07 -4.62 -9.97
CA ASN A 3 0.85 -3.81 -10.11
C ASN A 3 0.80 -2.79 -8.98
N ILE A 4 0.87 -1.50 -9.35
CA ILE A 4 0.76 -0.39 -8.40
C ILE A 4 -0.72 -0.07 -8.23
N LEU A 5 -1.28 -0.39 -7.06
CA LEU A 5 -2.70 -0.18 -6.75
C LEU A 5 -3.01 1.26 -6.32
N ALA A 6 -2.04 1.94 -5.71
CA ALA A 6 -2.14 3.34 -5.30
C ALA A 6 -0.74 3.98 -5.41
N ASN A 7 -0.67 5.19 -5.96
CA ASN A 7 0.55 6.00 -6.04
C ASN A 7 0.20 7.45 -5.74
N GLU A 8 0.33 7.83 -4.47
CA GLU A 8 -0.07 9.15 -3.98
C GLU A 8 1.07 9.82 -3.23
N ILE A 9 1.21 11.12 -3.43
CA ILE A 9 2.13 11.97 -2.65
C ILE A 9 1.29 12.75 -1.65
N LYS A 10 1.65 12.67 -0.37
CA LYS A 10 0.99 13.40 0.72
C LYS A 10 2.00 14.28 1.44
N SER A 11 1.54 15.39 2.02
CA SER A 11 2.35 16.24 2.90
C SER A 11 2.77 15.48 4.16
N ALA A 12 3.80 15.97 4.86
CA ALA A 12 4.21 15.37 6.13
C ALA A 12 3.06 15.37 7.15
N GLY A 13 2.86 14.24 7.83
CA GLY A 13 1.77 14.07 8.81
C GLY A 13 1.26 12.63 8.89
N THR A 14 0.20 12.45 9.68
CA THR A 14 -0.49 11.15 9.79
C THR A 14 -1.57 11.05 8.72
N HIS A 15 -1.57 9.95 7.97
CA HIS A 15 -2.53 9.69 6.90
C HIS A 15 -3.16 8.30 7.05
N THR A 16 -4.42 8.20 6.67
CA THR A 16 -5.13 6.92 6.53
C THR A 16 -5.17 6.54 5.06
N LEU A 17 -4.72 5.33 4.74
CA LEU A 17 -4.87 4.72 3.42
C LEU A 17 -5.96 3.64 3.52
N THR A 18 -7.02 3.79 2.73
CA THR A 18 -8.05 2.77 2.58
C THR A 18 -7.79 1.99 1.30
N LEU A 19 -7.64 0.67 1.41
CA LEU A 19 -7.48 -0.24 0.27
C LEU A 19 -8.76 -1.07 0.13
N ASP A 20 -9.42 -0.94 -1.02
CA ASP A 20 -10.63 -1.70 -1.30
C ASP A 20 -10.27 -3.15 -1.70
N ASN A 21 -10.26 -4.04 -0.71
CA ASN A 21 -9.89 -5.45 -0.88
C ASN A 21 -10.92 -6.37 -1.60
N PRO A 22 -12.24 -6.09 -1.68
CA PRO A 22 -13.21 -7.02 -2.28
C PRO A 22 -13.07 -7.19 -3.79
N SER A 23 -12.34 -6.29 -4.46
CA SER A 23 -12.02 -6.39 -5.88
C SER A 23 -10.63 -6.98 -6.13
N LEU A 24 -9.78 -7.09 -5.11
CA LEU A 24 -8.43 -7.60 -5.25
C LEU A 24 -8.41 -9.13 -5.37
N PRO A 25 -7.63 -9.69 -6.31
CA PRO A 25 -7.35 -11.12 -6.36
C PRO A 25 -6.68 -11.65 -5.09
N ASN A 26 -6.82 -12.95 -4.84
CA ASN A 26 -6.07 -13.61 -3.77
C ASN A 26 -4.57 -13.48 -4.02
N GLY A 27 -3.82 -13.15 -2.97
CA GLY A 27 -2.38 -12.95 -3.10
C GLY A 27 -1.75 -12.12 -2.00
N ILE A 28 -0.45 -11.89 -2.15
CA ILE A 28 0.37 -11.09 -1.25
C ILE A 28 0.57 -9.71 -1.88
N TYR A 29 0.25 -8.68 -1.10
CA TYR A 29 0.36 -7.27 -1.48
C TYR A 29 1.39 -6.58 -0.60
N PHE A 30 2.14 -5.66 -1.19
CA PHE A 30 3.13 -4.85 -0.51
C PHE A 30 2.69 -3.39 -0.55
N ILE A 31 2.57 -2.79 0.63
CA ILE A 31 2.30 -1.38 0.80
C ILE A 31 3.64 -0.72 1.13
N ARG A 32 4.16 0.10 0.21
CA ARG A 32 5.39 0.85 0.38
C ARG A 32 5.06 2.32 0.62
N VAL A 33 5.61 2.88 1.69
CA VAL A 33 5.53 4.30 2.02
C VAL A 33 6.95 4.85 1.99
N GLU A 34 7.16 5.90 1.21
CA GLU A 34 8.45 6.55 1.05
C GLU A 34 8.35 7.98 1.57
N SER A 35 9.29 8.35 2.44
CA SER A 35 9.51 9.72 2.88
C SER A 35 10.99 10.07 2.72
N PRO A 36 11.37 11.36 2.80
CA PRO A 36 12.79 11.74 2.82
C PRO A 36 13.59 11.08 3.96
N GLU A 37 12.90 10.72 5.04
CA GLU A 37 13.46 10.14 6.25
C GLU A 37 13.69 8.62 6.12
N GLY A 38 13.02 7.96 5.17
CA GLY A 38 13.18 6.54 4.95
C GLY A 38 12.02 5.89 4.19
N THR A 39 12.09 4.56 4.09
CA THR A 39 11.03 3.74 3.49
C THR A 39 10.46 2.79 4.54
N ALA A 40 9.13 2.72 4.62
CA ALA A 40 8.42 1.71 5.38
C ALA A 40 7.66 0.77 4.42
N THR A 41 7.74 -0.53 4.68
CA THR A 41 7.02 -1.54 3.89
C THR A 41 6.15 -2.39 4.81
N ARG A 42 4.91 -2.62 4.41
CA ARG A 42 3.97 -3.51 5.11
C ARG A 42 3.40 -4.53 4.15
N THR A 43 3.29 -5.77 4.61
CA THR A 43 2.72 -6.87 3.83
C THR A 43 1.27 -7.11 4.22
N MET A 44 0.42 -7.37 3.23
CA MET A 44 -0.99 -7.74 3.40
C MET A 44 -1.27 -9.00 2.59
N THR A 45 -1.89 -10.00 3.21
CA THR A 45 -2.35 -11.22 2.51
C THR A 45 -3.86 -11.14 2.34
N VAL A 46 -4.32 -11.27 1.10
CA VAL A 46 -5.76 -11.39 0.78
C VAL A 46 -6.05 -12.85 0.47
N VAL A 47 -6.93 -13.44 1.27
CA VAL A 47 -7.43 -14.82 1.10
C VAL A 47 -8.96 -14.76 1.02
N ARG A 48 -9.56 -15.54 0.13
CA ARG A 48 -11.00 -15.79 0.05
C ARG A 48 -11.27 -17.26 0.26
#